data_AF-A0A973FRS5-F1
#
_entry.id   AF-A0A973FRS5-F1
#
_cell.length_a   1.000
_cell.length_b   1.000
_cell.length_c   1.000
_cell.angle_alpha   90.00
_cell.angle_beta   90.00
_cell.angle_gamma   90.00
#
_symmetry.space_group_name_H-M   'P 1'
#
loop_
_entity.id
_entity.type
_entity.pdbx_description
1 polymer ?
#
loop_
_entity_poly.entity_id
_entity_poly.type
_entity_poly.pdbx_seq_one_letter_code
_entity_poly.pdbx_strand_id
1 'polypeptide(L)'
;MAIYIAGVIAEILLRLPYDRQRRQIPKADQRVNNTEQALLGGLFVGNLALPLVYGGTRWLDGADYPLSPSARARAGWLGTGLLAIAIWLFWRAHHDLGANWSPSLE
;
A
#
# COMPACT_ATOMS: atom_id res chain seq x y z
N MET A 1 3.09 0.58 -14.59
CA MET A 1 1.90 1.12 -13.89
C MET A 1 0.85 0.05 -13.61
N ALA A 2 0.31 -0.65 -14.61
CA ALA A 2 -0.77 -1.63 -14.42
C ALA A 2 -0.51 -2.68 -13.32
N ILE A 3 0.67 -3.30 -13.31
CA ILE A 3 1.06 -4.29 -12.28
C ILE A 3 1.02 -3.70 -10.86
N TYR A 4 1.54 -2.49 -10.70
CA TYR A 4 1.53 -1.81 -9.40
C TYR A 4 0.09 -1.53 -8.92
N ILE A 5 -0.77 -1.00 -9.80
CA ILE A 5 -2.17 -0.74 -9.47
C ILE A 5 -2.92 -2.04 -9.14
N ALA A 6 -2.66 -3.11 -9.87
CA ALA A 6 -3.23 -4.43 -9.56
C ALA A 6 -2.80 -4.91 -8.16
N GLY A 7 -1.54 -4.68 -7.77
CA GLY A 7 -1.05 -4.99 -6.43
C GLY A 7 -1.75 -4.17 -5.33
N VAL A 8 -1.89 -2.86 -5.53
CA VAL A 8 -2.63 -1.98 -4.60
C VAL A 8 -4.10 -2.43 -4.47
N ILE A 9 -4.74 -2.79 -5.57
CA ILE A 9 -6.11 -3.33 -5.54
C ILE A 9 -6.15 -4.66 -4.76
N ALA A 10 -5.18 -5.55 -4.97
CA ALA A 10 -5.10 -6.81 -4.24
C ALA A 10 -4.96 -6.57 -2.73
N GLU A 11 -4.08 -5.66 -2.30
CA GLU A 11 -3.93 -5.27 -0.89
C GLU A 11 -5.24 -4.72 -0.30
N ILE A 12 -5.95 -3.86 -1.04
CA ILE A 12 -7.26 -3.32 -0.63
C ILE A 12 -8.26 -4.46 -0.44
N LEU A 13 -8.37 -5.39 -1.40
CA LEU A 13 -9.31 -6.50 -1.32
C LEU A 13 -8.99 -7.46 -0.16
N LEU A 14 -7.70 -7.72 0.07
CA LEU A 14 -7.24 -8.58 1.16
C LEU A 14 -7.56 -8.01 2.54
N ARG A 15 -7.47 -6.67 2.73
CA ARG A 15 -7.77 -6.04 4.02
C ARG A 15 -9.26 -5.84 4.31
N LEU A 16 -10.11 -5.73 3.28
CA LEU A 16 -11.55 -5.43 3.44
C LEU A 16 -12.30 -6.28 4.50
N PRO A 17 -12.15 -7.61 4.57
CA PRO A 17 -12.83 -8.42 5.58
C PRO A 17 -12.36 -8.07 7.01
N TYR A 18 -11.05 -7.88 7.20
CA TYR A 18 -10.46 -7.56 8.50
C TYR A 18 -10.82 -6.15 8.97
N ASP A 19 -10.84 -5.18 8.04
CA ASP A 19 -11.34 -3.82 8.29
C ASP A 19 -12.80 -3.82 8.78
N ARG A 20 -13.66 -4.64 8.15
CA ARG A 20 -15.07 -4.79 8.54
C ARG A 20 -15.20 -5.44 9.92
N GLN A 21 -14.43 -6.49 10.20
CA GLN A 21 -14.45 -7.18 11.48
C GLN A 21 -13.98 -6.26 12.62
N ARG A 22 -12.85 -5.56 12.43
CA ARG A 22 -12.31 -4.61 13.42
C ARG A 22 -13.31 -3.53 13.79
N ARG A 23 -14.01 -2.94 12.82
CA ARG A 23 -15.02 -1.88 13.08
C ARG A 23 -16.18 -2.34 13.97
N GLN A 24 -16.39 -3.65 14.12
CA GLN A 24 -17.43 -4.21 14.99
C GLN A 24 -16.93 -4.45 16.42
N ILE A 25 -15.62 -4.39 16.67
CA ILE A 25 -15.02 -4.64 17.97
C ILE A 25 -14.84 -3.30 18.71
N PRO A 26 -15.41 -3.13 19.91
CA PRO A 26 -15.19 -1.94 20.73
C PRO A 26 -13.72 -1.77 21.08
N LYS A 27 -13.18 -0.56 20.89
CA LYS A 27 -11.80 -0.25 21.27
C LYS A 27 -11.73 0.03 22.77
N ALA A 28 -10.78 -0.62 23.44
CA ALA A 28 -10.58 -0.45 24.88
C ALA A 28 -9.84 0.86 25.23
N ASP A 29 -8.92 1.29 24.36
CA ASP A 29 -8.23 2.58 24.40
C ASP A 29 -8.18 3.15 22.98
N GLN A 30 -8.09 4.47 22.85
CA GLN A 30 -7.93 5.12 21.55
C GLN A 30 -7.00 6.32 21.68
N ARG A 31 -5.71 6.10 21.44
CA ARG A 31 -4.66 7.13 21.53
C ARG A 31 -4.21 7.69 20.18
N VAL A 32 -5.16 7.95 19.29
CA VAL A 32 -4.84 8.54 17.98
C VAL A 32 -4.53 10.04 18.14
N ASN A 33 -3.36 10.46 17.69
CA ASN A 33 -2.93 11.87 17.71
C ASN A 33 -2.78 12.45 16.29
N ASN A 34 -2.60 13.78 16.21
CA ASN A 34 -2.47 14.47 14.91
C ASN A 34 -1.25 14.00 14.10
N THR A 35 -0.17 13.60 14.77
CA THR A 35 1.03 13.07 14.11
C THR A 35 0.72 11.77 13.39
N GLU A 36 0.01 10.86 14.04
CA GLU A 36 -0.42 9.60 13.46
C GLU A 36 -1.36 9.81 12.27
N GLN A 37 -2.32 10.74 12.40
CA GLN A 37 -3.18 11.09 11.27
C GLN A 37 -2.39 11.64 10.08
N ALA A 38 -1.40 12.49 10.34
CA ALA A 38 -0.52 13.02 9.29
C ALA A 38 0.32 11.90 8.64
N LEU A 39 0.83 10.95 9.42
CA LEU A 39 1.58 9.80 8.91
C LEU A 39 0.70 8.88 8.06
N LEU A 40 -0.52 8.56 8.52
CA LEU A 40 -1.49 7.77 7.76
C LEU A 40 -1.92 8.49 6.48
N GLY A 41 -2.10 9.80 6.54
CA GLY A 41 -2.34 10.64 5.36
C GLY A 41 -1.17 10.60 4.37
N GLY A 42 0.06 10.71 4.87
CA GLY A 42 1.28 10.58 4.06
C GLY A 42 1.40 9.22 3.39
N LEU A 43 1.10 8.13 4.11
CA LEU A 43 1.05 6.78 3.56
C LEU A 43 0.01 6.66 2.44
N PHE A 44 -1.17 7.23 2.61
CA PHE A 44 -2.20 7.27 1.56
C PHE A 44 -1.72 8.04 0.32
N VAL A 45 -1.07 9.19 0.51
CA VAL A 45 -0.53 9.99 -0.59
C VAL A 45 0.55 9.20 -1.34
N GLY A 46 1.50 8.60 -0.63
CA GLY A 46 2.61 7.85 -1.23
C GLY A 46 2.17 6.58 -1.94
N ASN A 47 1.21 5.83 -1.38
CA ASN A 47 0.79 4.54 -1.93
C ASN A 47 -0.33 4.62 -2.98
N LEU A 48 -1.16 5.67 -2.96
CA LEU A 48 -2.30 5.78 -3.89
C LEU A 48 -2.28 7.05 -4.73
N ALA A 49 -2.22 8.23 -4.11
CA ALA A 49 -2.36 9.47 -4.86
C ALA A 49 -1.19 9.69 -5.83
N LEU A 50 0.05 9.55 -5.36
CA LEU A 50 1.24 9.82 -6.14
C LEU A 50 1.41 8.85 -7.33
N PRO A 51 1.24 7.52 -7.18
CA PRO A 51 1.27 6.60 -8.32
C PRO A 51 0.17 6.87 -9.36
N LEU A 52 -1.03 7.27 -8.93
CA LEU A 52 -2.10 7.63 -9.86
C LEU A 52 -1.79 8.89 -10.65
N VAL A 53 -1.23 9.92 -10.00
CA VAL A 53 -0.78 11.14 -10.68
C VAL A 53 0.35 10.83 -11.65
N TYR A 54 1.36 10.06 -11.23
CA TYR A 54 2.48 9.64 -12.08
C TYR A 54 2.02 8.80 -13.29
N GLY A 55 1.05 7.91 -13.10
CA GLY A 55 0.57 7.03 -14.17
C GLY A 55 -0.49 7.64 -15.08
N GLY A 56 -1.25 8.62 -14.59
CA GLY A 56 -2.39 9.22 -15.30
C GLY A 56 -2.11 10.60 -15.88
N THR A 57 -0.98 11.23 -15.53
CA THR A 57 -0.62 12.58 -15.98
C THR A 57 0.85 12.65 -16.37
N ARG A 58 1.24 13.73 -17.05
CA ARG A 58 2.64 14.01 -17.43
C ARG A 58 3.40 14.87 -16.43
N TRP A 59 2.79 15.22 -15.30
CA TRP A 59 3.34 16.20 -14.35
C TRP A 59 4.66 15.73 -13.72
N LEU A 60 4.87 14.42 -13.66
CA LEU A 60 6.03 13.80 -13.02
C LEU A 60 6.99 13.15 -14.02
N ASP A 61 6.83 13.38 -15.33
CA ASP A 61 7.75 12.87 -16.37
C ASP A 61 9.20 13.31 -16.09
N GLY A 62 9.40 14.50 -15.52
CA GLY A 62 10.72 15.01 -15.14
C GLY A 62 11.40 14.27 -13.99
N ALA A 63 10.68 13.41 -13.27
CA ALA A 63 11.22 12.56 -12.21
C ALA A 63 11.64 11.16 -12.72
N ASP A 64 11.47 10.89 -14.01
CA ASP A 64 11.86 9.60 -14.59
C ASP A 64 13.37 9.41 -14.58
N TYR A 65 13.80 8.26 -14.08
CA TYR A 65 15.19 7.84 -14.19
C TYR A 65 15.50 7.41 -15.63
N PRO A 66 16.57 7.96 -16.26
CA PRO A 66 16.97 7.61 -17.62
C PRO A 66 17.67 6.23 -17.65
N LEU A 67 16.88 5.17 -17.49
CA LEU A 67 17.35 3.79 -17.52
C LEU A 67 17.41 3.27 -18.96
N SER A 68 18.48 2.53 -19.28
CA SER A 68 18.54 1.77 -20.53
C SER A 68 17.38 0.76 -20.62
N PRO A 69 16.95 0.36 -21.83
CA PRO A 69 15.83 -0.58 -21.98
C PRO A 69 16.02 -1.89 -21.21
N SER A 70 17.24 -2.42 -21.18
CA SER A 70 17.57 -3.65 -20.43
C SER A 70 17.56 -3.45 -18.92
N ALA A 71 18.06 -2.31 -18.42
CA ALA A 71 17.99 -1.99 -17.00
C ALA A 71 16.53 -1.80 -16.53
N ARG A 72 15.71 -1.12 -17.35
CA ARG A 72 14.28 -0.93 -17.09
C ARG A 72 13.53 -2.26 -17.02
N ALA A 73 13.79 -3.18 -17.95
CA ALA A 73 13.19 -4.51 -17.95
C ALA A 73 13.56 -5.30 -16.69
N ARG A 74 14.84 -5.31 -16.29
CA ARG A 74 15.30 -5.97 -15.05
C ARG A 74 14.67 -5.37 -13.80
N ALA A 75 14.65 -4.05 -13.69
CA ALA A 75 14.01 -3.35 -12.58
C ALA A 75 12.51 -3.68 -12.50
N GLY A 76 11.82 -3.73 -13.64
CA GLY A 76 10.42 -4.12 -13.72
C GLY A 76 10.15 -5.53 -13.19
N TRP A 77 10.96 -6.52 -13.59
CA TRP A 77 10.82 -7.90 -13.11
C TRP A 77 11.15 -8.04 -11.63
N LEU A 78 12.23 -7.39 -11.16
CA LEU A 78 12.58 -7.37 -9.74
C LEU A 78 11.47 -6.74 -8.90
N GLY A 79 10.96 -5.57 -9.32
CA GLY A 79 9.85 -4.90 -8.65
C GLY A 79 8.57 -5.75 -8.63
N THR A 80 8.29 -6.47 -9.72
CA THR A 80 7.14 -7.39 -9.78
C THR A 80 7.30 -8.56 -8.80
N GLY A 81 8.48 -9.15 -8.73
CA GLY A 81 8.77 -10.22 -7.77
C GLY A 81 8.66 -9.74 -6.32
N LEU A 82 9.20 -8.56 -6.01
CA LEU A 82 9.09 -7.94 -4.69
C LEU A 82 7.64 -7.63 -4.32
N LEU A 83 6.85 -7.12 -5.27
CA LEU A 83 5.43 -6.86 -5.05
C LEU A 83 4.65 -8.15 -4.76
N ALA A 84 4.94 -9.24 -5.48
CA ALA A 84 4.30 -10.53 -5.24
C ALA A 84 4.61 -11.07 -3.83
N ILE A 85 5.88 -10.97 -3.40
CA ILE A 85 6.29 -11.34 -2.04
C ILE A 85 5.62 -10.44 -1.00
N ALA A 86 5.55 -9.14 -1.25
CA ALA A 86 4.89 -8.17 -0.36
C ALA A 86 3.40 -8.49 -0.18
N ILE A 87 2.67 -8.79 -1.26
CA ILE A 87 1.25 -9.17 -1.19
C ILE A 87 1.08 -10.48 -0.42
N TRP A 88 1.94 -11.48 -0.63
CA TRP A 88 1.90 -12.73 0.12
C TRP A 88 2.14 -12.50 1.63
N LEU A 89 3.16 -11.71 1.98
CA LEU A 89 3.44 -11.33 3.37
C LEU A 89 2.28 -10.54 3.98
N PHE A 90 1.69 -9.63 3.21
CA PHE A 90 0.56 -8.80 3.63
C PHE A 90 -0.64 -9.68 3.96
N TRP A 91 -1.01 -10.60 3.07
CA TRP A 91 -2.06 -11.59 3.32
C TRP A 91 -1.75 -12.41 4.57
N ARG A 92 -0.52 -12.94 4.68
CA ARG A 92 -0.13 -13.77 5.83
C ARG A 92 -0.22 -13.01 7.14
N ALA A 93 0.24 -11.77 7.18
CA ALA A 93 0.17 -10.91 8.36
C ALA A 93 -1.27 -10.60 8.76
N HIS A 94 -2.17 -10.31 7.81
CA HIS A 94 -3.58 -10.07 8.11
C HIS A 94 -4.29 -11.34 8.57
N HIS A 95 -3.95 -12.49 7.99
CA HIS A 95 -4.44 -13.78 8.47
C HIS A 95 -4.00 -14.06 9.91
N ASP A 96 -2.72 -13.80 10.24
CA ASP A 96 -2.16 -14.08 11.55
C ASP A 96 -2.64 -13.07 12.63
N LEU A 97 -2.84 -11.80 12.27
CA LEU A 97 -3.36 -10.77 13.20
C LEU A 97 -4.87 -10.85 13.37
N GLY A 98 -5.61 -11.13 12.29
CA GLY A 98 -7.07 -11.20 12.27
C GLY A 98 -7.72 -9.94 12.86
N ALA A 99 -8.54 -10.14 13.88
CA ALA A 99 -9.27 -9.09 14.60
C ALA A 99 -8.37 -8.12 15.37
N ASN A 100 -7.11 -8.49 15.66
CA ASN A 100 -6.17 -7.66 16.42
C ASN A 100 -5.42 -6.66 15.53
N TRP A 101 -5.60 -6.72 14.22
CA TRP A 101 -4.97 -5.75 13.32
C TRP A 101 -5.61 -4.37 13.48
N SER A 102 -4.76 -3.34 13.58
CA SER A 102 -5.16 -1.95 13.50
C SER A 102 -4.10 -1.15 12.71
N PRO A 103 -4.51 -0.24 11.81
CA PRO A 103 -3.61 0.70 11.17
C PRO A 103 -3.18 1.84 12.10
N SER A 104 -3.82 1.99 13.26
CA SER A 104 -3.50 3.02 14.24
C SER A 104 -3.20 2.41 15.62
N LEU A 105 -2.45 3.13 16.45
CA LEU A 105 -2.32 2.84 17.86
C LEU A 105 -3.69 3.01 18.52
N GLU A 106 -4.17 1.94 19.14
CA GLU A 106 -5.38 1.93 19.96
C GLU A 106 -4.96 2.10 21.42
#